data_AF-A0A2V8YQG7-F1
#
_entry.id   AF-A0A2V8YQG7-F1
#
_cell.length_a   1.000
_cell.length_b   1.000
_cell.length_c   1.000
_cell.angle_alpha   90.00
_cell.angle_beta   90.00
_cell.angle_gamma   90.00
#
_symmetry.space_group_name_H-M   'P 1'
#
loop_
_entity.id
_entity.type
_entity.pdbx_description
1 polymer ?
#
loop_
_entity_poly.entity_id
_entity_poly.type
_entity_poly.pdbx_seq_one_letter_code
_entity_poly.pdbx_strand_id
1 'polypeptide(L)' 'MWGIENYPITRTVDNHIAKLRQKIEASPSDPEHIITVHRIGYKFAS' A
#
# COMPACT_ATOMS: atom_id res chain seq x y z
N MET A 1 3.72 -20.00 2.91
CA MET A 1 4.62 -19.03 2.26
C MET A 1 3.80 -18.25 1.25
N TRP A 2 3.57 -16.96 1.44
CA TRP A 2 2.68 -16.17 0.57
C TRP A 2 3.45 -15.64 -0.64
N GLY A 3 3.53 -16.47 -1.67
CA GLY A 3 3.89 -16.04 -3.01
C GLY A 3 2.71 -15.27 -3.61
N ILE A 4 2.81 -13.94 -3.64
CA ILE A 4 1.91 -13.11 -4.46
C ILE A 4 2.59 -12.95 -5.83
N GLU A 5 2.71 -14.06 -6.56
CA GLU A 5 2.90 -14.04 -8.01
C GLU A 5 1.55 -13.75 -8.66
N ASN A 6 1.05 -12.52 -8.55
CA ASN A 6 -0.16 -12.12 -9.27
C ASN A 6 -0.10 -10.63 -9.61
N TYR A 7 0.60 -10.36 -10.70
CA TYR A 7 0.64 -9.07 -11.40
C TYR A 7 -0.75 -8.46 -11.77
N PRO A 8 -1.93 -9.15 -11.72
CA PRO A 8 -3.23 -8.50 -11.97
C PRO A 8 -3.97 -7.90 -10.76
N ILE A 9 -3.55 -8.15 -9.50
CA ILE A 9 -4.29 -7.71 -8.29
C ILE A 9 -3.83 -6.38 -7.69
N THR A 10 -2.73 -5.81 -8.20
CA THR A 10 -2.17 -4.52 -7.73
C THR A 10 -3.23 -3.42 -7.75
N ARG A 11 -4.02 -3.29 -8.82
CA ARG A 11 -5.03 -2.22 -8.95
C ARG A 11 -6.11 -2.23 -7.87
N THR A 12 -6.50 -3.41 -7.39
CA THR A 12 -7.49 -3.53 -6.29
C THR A 12 -6.85 -3.18 -4.96
N VAL A 13 -5.61 -3.64 -4.73
CA VAL A 13 -4.83 -3.33 -3.53
C VAL A 13 -4.55 -1.83 -3.45
N ASP A 14 -4.12 -1.19 -4.54
CA ASP A 14 -3.90 0.26 -4.64
C ASP A 14 -5.11 1.06 -4.19
N ASN A 15 -6.31 0.69 -4.64
CA ASN A 15 -7.55 1.36 -4.22
C ASN A 15 -7.84 1.20 -2.72
N HIS A 16 -7.55 0.03 -2.16
CA HIS A 16 -7.72 -0.21 -0.73
C HIS A 16 -6.67 0.56 0.08
N ILE A 17 -5.41 0.57 -0.37
CA ILE A 17 -4.32 1.33 0.22
C ILE A 17 -4.60 2.83 0.18
N ALA A 18 -5.10 3.36 -0.94
CA ALA A 18 -5.50 4.76 -1.05
C ALA A 18 -6.62 5.13 -0.06
N LYS A 19 -7.64 4.28 0.06
CA LYS A 19 -8.73 4.47 1.05
C LYS A 19 -8.25 4.36 2.49
N LEU A 20 -7.30 3.47 2.77
CA LEU A 20 -6.68 3.32 4.08
C LEU A 20 -5.85 4.56 4.42
N ARG A 21 -5.00 5.01 3.49
CA ARG A 21 -4.17 6.22 3.67
C ARG A 21 -5.02 7.44 3.97
N GLN A 22 -6.13 7.64 3.28
CA GLN A 22 -7.06 8.73 3.57
C GLN A 22 -7.65 8.71 4.99
N LYS A 23 -7.70 7.55 5.64
CA LYS A 23 -8.27 7.39 6.98
C LYS A 23 -7.22 7.48 8.09
N ILE A 24 -6.00 7.01 7.84
CA ILE A 24 -4.98 6.83 8.88
C ILE A 24 -3.81 7.82 8.74
N GLU A 25 -3.52 8.31 7.53
CA GLU A 25 -2.43 9.24 7.29
C GLU A 25 -2.95 10.67 7.42
N ALA A 26 -2.16 11.56 8.04
CA ALA A 26 -2.48 12.98 8.06
C ALA A 26 -2.40 13.61 6.65
N SER A 27 -1.47 13.13 5.82
CA SER A 27 -1.29 13.54 4.43
C SER A 27 -1.21 12.31 3.51
N PRO A 28 -2.21 12.06 2.65
CA PRO A 28 -2.18 10.91 1.73
C PRO A 28 -1.03 10.97 0.70
N SER A 29 -0.50 12.17 0.46
CA SER A 29 0.61 12.43 -0.47
C SER A 29 1.98 12.17 0.15
N ASP A 30 2.06 12.13 1.49
CA ASP A 30 3.29 11.86 2.23
C ASP A 30 3.00 10.80 3.31
N PRO A 31 2.89 9.52 2.91
CA PRO A 31 2.45 8.47 3.82
C PRO A 31 3.57 8.10 4.82
N GLU A 32 3.26 8.14 6.11
CA GLU A 32 4.16 7.75 7.19
C GLU A 32 3.93 6.31 7.63
N HIS A 33 2.69 5.81 7.57
CA HIS A 33 2.33 4.47 8.01
C HIS A 33 2.42 3.42 6.90
N ILE A 34 1.96 3.73 5.69
CA ILE A 34 1.97 2.79 4.56
C ILE A 34 3.01 3.24 3.53
N ILE A 35 4.20 2.65 3.59
CA ILE A 35 5.32 2.99 2.70
C ILE A 35 5.29 2.15 1.43
N THR A 36 5.28 2.78 0.26
CA THR A 36 5.43 2.07 -1.02
C THR A 36 6.90 1.74 -1.26
N VAL A 37 7.23 0.45 -1.32
CA VAL A 37 8.56 -0.04 -1.68
C VAL A 37 8.52 -0.48 -3.14
N HIS A 38 9.15 0.32 -4.00
CA HIS A 38 9.14 0.09 -5.44
C HIS A 38 9.63 -1.33 -5.79
N ARG A 39 8.88 -2.05 -6.63
CA ARG A 39 9.08 -3.46 -7.04
C ARG A 39 8.88 -4.54 -5.97
N ILE A 40 8.56 -4.16 -4.73
CA ILE A 40 8.27 -5.12 -3.65
C ILE A 40 6.80 -5.05 -3.22
N GLY A 41 6.23 -3.85 -3.08
CA GLY A 41 4.84 -3.65 -2.66
C GLY A 41 4.69 -2.56 -1.61
N TYR A 42 3.90 -2.80 -0.57
CA TYR A 42 3.68 -1.85 0.53
C TYR A 42 4.18 -2.44 1.84
N LYS A 43 4.76 -1.59 2.69
CA LYS A 43 5.21 -1.93 4.03
C LYS A 43 4.45 -1.08 5.03
N PHE A 44 4.00 -1.70 6.11
CA PHE A 44 3.49 -0.97 7.26
C PHE A 44 4.66 -0.56 8.17
N ALA A 45 4.82 0.74 8.40
CA ALA A 45 5.70 1.31 9.40
C ALA A 45 4.83 1.64 10.62
N SER A 46 4.95 0.81 11.66
CA SER A 46 4.31 1.04 12.96
C SER A 46 5.25 1.78 13.88
#